data_AF-A0A8T4FP56-F1
#
_entry.id   AF-A0A8T4FP56-F1
#
_cell.length_a   1.000
_cell.length_b   1.000
_cell.length_c   1.000
_cell.angle_alpha   90.00
_cell.angle_beta   90.00
_cell.angle_gamma   90.00
#
_symmetry.space_group_name_H-M   'P 1'
#
loop_
_entity.id
_entity.type
_entity.pdbx_description
1 polymer ?
#
loop_
_entity_poly.entity_id
_entity_poly.type
_entity_poly.pdbx_seq_one_letter_code
_entity_poly.pdbx_strand_id
1 'polypeptide(L)' 'MTAVDDLIAGMIREEGGFQKALRRVMENDLHMTVNEFSKATGISQSTMYKILEDQREPNLRTA' A
#
# COMPACT_ATOMS: atom_id res chain seq x y z
N MET A 1 6.47 -16.14 -4.29
CA MET A 1 6.53 -14.72 -3.88
C MET A 1 5.25 -14.42 -3.14
N THR A 2 5.38 -13.82 -1.97
CA THR A 2 4.27 -13.43 -1.09
C THR A 2 3.83 -12.00 -1.39
N ALA A 3 2.64 -11.58 -0.92
CA ALA A 3 2.16 -10.20 -1.03
C ALA A 3 3.16 -9.17 -0.47
N VAL A 4 3.96 -9.57 0.53
CA VAL A 4 5.04 -8.77 1.12
C VAL A 4 6.19 -8.56 0.13
N ASP A 5 6.60 -9.61 -0.59
CA ASP A 5 7.65 -9.50 -1.61
C ASP A 5 7.22 -8.57 -2.75
N ASP A 6 5.95 -8.64 -3.16
CA ASP A 6 5.38 -7.78 -4.20
C ASP A 6 5.32 -6.31 -3.76
N LEU A 7 4.98 -6.04 -2.49
CA LEU A 7 5.03 -4.71 -1.90
C LEU A 7 6.44 -4.13 -1.89
N ILE A 8 7.42 -4.91 -1.41
CA ILE A 8 8.83 -4.48 -1.38
C ILE A 8 9.37 -4.25 -2.79
N ALA A 9 9.07 -5.16 -3.73
CA ALA A 9 9.48 -5.01 -5.11
C ALA A 9 8.86 -3.77 -5.77
N GLY A 10 7.60 -3.46 -5.47
CA GLY A 10 6.92 -2.25 -5.95
C GLY A 10 7.62 -0.98 -5.47
N MET A 11 8.01 -0.91 -4.20
CA MET A 11 8.74 0.22 -3.62
C MET A 11 10.08 0.52 -4.30
N ILE A 12 10.77 -0.51 -4.83
CA ILE A 12 12.13 -0.37 -5.38
C ILE A 12 12.10 -0.03 -6.87
N ARG A 13 11.08 -0.47 -7.60
CA ARG A 13 11.09 -0.47 -9.08
C ARG A 13 10.63 0.84 -9.71
N GLU A 14 9.69 1.55 -9.11
CA GLU A 14 9.11 2.75 -9.71
C GLU A 14 8.47 3.68 -8.67
N GLU A 15 8.46 4.97 -8.99
CA GLU A 15 7.78 5.98 -8.18
C GLU A 15 6.30 5.64 -8.04
N GLY A 16 5.81 5.55 -6.81
CA GLY A 16 4.43 5.18 -6.53
C GLY A 16 4.12 3.68 -6.62
N GLY A 17 5.14 2.83 -6.78
CA GLY A 17 4.96 1.38 -6.91
C GLY A 17 4.43 0.72 -5.63
N PHE A 18 4.67 1.31 -4.46
CA PHE A 18 4.06 0.89 -3.20
C PHE A 18 2.54 0.98 -3.25
N GLN A 19 2.01 2.12 -3.70
CA GLN A 19 0.58 2.42 -3.74
C GLN A 19 -0.13 1.47 -4.71
N LYS A 20 0.49 1.19 -5.86
CA LYS A 20 -0.01 0.21 -6.83
C LYS A 20 -0.02 -1.21 -6.24
N ALA A 21 1.05 -1.62 -5.58
CA ALA A 21 1.13 -2.94 -4.95
C ALA A 21 0.11 -3.08 -3.81
N LEU A 22 -0.04 -2.05 -2.96
CA LEU A 22 -1.01 -2.05 -1.87
C LEU A 22 -2.45 -2.14 -2.39
N ARG A 23 -2.81 -1.37 -3.42
CA ARG A 23 -4.13 -1.51 -4.09
C ARG A 23 -4.34 -2.92 -4.62
N ARG A 24 -3.35 -3.47 -5.32
CA ARG A 24 -3.42 -4.82 -5.86
C ARG A 24 -3.67 -5.86 -4.77
N VAL A 25 -2.96 -5.78 -3.65
CA VAL A 25 -3.14 -6.70 -2.52
C VAL A 25 -4.55 -6.55 -1.92
N MET A 26 -5.01 -5.31 -1.71
CA MET A 26 -6.35 -5.04 -1.17
C MET A 26 -7.46 -5.58 -2.10
N GLU A 27 -7.33 -5.36 -3.40
CA GLU A 27 -8.36 -5.70 -4.39
C GLU A 27 -8.35 -7.18 -4.78
N ASN A 28 -7.18 -7.76 -5.02
CA ASN A 28 -7.04 -9.08 -5.63
C ASN A 28 -6.73 -10.19 -4.63
N ASP A 29 -6.04 -9.89 -3.53
CA ASP A 29 -5.66 -10.92 -2.56
C ASP A 29 -6.62 -10.91 -1.36
N LEU A 30 -6.98 -9.72 -0.87
CA LEU A 30 -7.83 -9.56 0.31
C LEU A 30 -9.30 -9.34 -0.04
N HIS A 31 -9.60 -8.89 -1.26
CA HIS A 31 -10.94 -8.50 -1.71
C HIS A 31 -11.64 -7.52 -0.76
N MET A 32 -10.89 -6.53 -0.25
CA MET A 32 -11.36 -5.53 0.70
C MET A 32 -11.40 -4.14 0.07
N THR A 33 -12.47 -3.41 0.37
CA THR A 33 -12.52 -1.96 0.14
C THR A 33 -11.57 -1.23 1.09
N VAL A 34 -11.23 0.02 0.76
CA VAL A 34 -10.47 0.92 1.65
C VAL A 34 -11.11 1.03 3.03
N ASN A 35 -12.45 1.05 3.10
CA ASN A 35 -13.19 1.11 4.36
C ASN A 35 -12.97 -0.15 5.22
N GLU A 36 -13.12 -1.32 4.63
CA GLU A 36 -12.95 -2.60 5.34
C GLU A 36 -11.51 -2.78 5.80
N PHE A 37 -10.55 -2.48 4.93
CA PHE A 37 -9.14 -2.54 5.26
C PHE A 37 -8.76 -1.55 6.37
N SER A 38 -9.31 -0.33 6.33
CA SER A 38 -9.13 0.67 7.40
C SER A 38 -9.66 0.16 8.74
N LYS A 39 -10.84 -0.47 8.75
CA LYS A 39 -11.41 -1.08 9.97
C LYS A 39 -10.55 -2.24 10.49
N ALA A 40 -10.05 -3.09 9.60
CA ALA A 40 -9.25 -4.26 9.97
C ALA A 40 -7.87 -3.87 10.54
N THR A 41 -7.26 -2.80 10.03
CA THR A 41 -5.93 -2.34 10.43
C THR A 41 -5.94 -1.30 11.54
N GLY A 42 -7.09 -0.68 11.83
CA GLY A 42 -7.20 0.47 12.74
C GLY A 42 -6.65 1.77 12.16
N ILE A 43 -6.23 1.78 10.89
CA ILE A 43 -5.80 2.99 10.18
C ILE A 43 -7.05 3.75 9.72
N SER A 44 -7.11 5.06 9.94
CA SER A 44 -8.25 5.84 9.48
C SER A 44 -8.35 5.84 7.94
N GLN A 45 -9.56 5.89 7.39
CA GLN A 45 -9.75 5.97 5.95
C GLN A 45 -9.04 7.17 5.32
N SER A 46 -9.04 8.33 5.99
CA SER A 46 -8.36 9.52 5.47
C SER A 46 -6.84 9.32 5.41
N THR A 47 -6.25 8.62 6.38
CA THR A 47 -4.85 8.19 6.34
C THR A 47 -4.61 7.19 5.22
N MET A 48 -5.51 6.23 5.01
CA MET A 48 -5.38 5.24 3.94
C MET A 48 -5.45 5.89 2.55
N TYR A 49 -6.39 6.82 2.32
CA TYR A 49 -6.45 7.58 1.07
C TYR A 49 -5.19 8.41 0.87
N LYS A 50 -4.65 9.07 1.91
CA LYS A 50 -3.33 9.70 1.83
C LYS A 50 -2.26 8.70 1.42
N ILE A 51 -2.15 7.54 2.06
CA ILE A 51 -1.14 6.54 1.66
C ILE A 51 -1.31 6.13 0.18
N LEU A 52 -2.54 5.98 -0.29
CA LEU A 52 -2.86 5.50 -1.64
C LEU A 52 -2.83 6.58 -2.74
N GLU A 53 -2.85 7.86 -2.38
CA GLU A 53 -2.90 9.02 -3.28
C GLU A 53 -1.65 9.91 -3.18
N ASP A 54 -1.00 9.95 -2.01
CA ASP A 54 0.11 10.84 -1.69
C ASP A 54 1.41 10.27 -2.27
N GLN A 55 2.17 11.14 -2.94
CA GLN A 55 3.52 10.89 -3.46
C GLN A 55 4.58 10.76 -2.35
N ARG A 56 4.18 10.30 -1.16
CA ARG A 56 5.10 9.94 -0.08
C ARG A 56 5.33 8.46 -0.14
N GLU A 57 6.33 8.07 -0.93
CA GLU A 57 7.00 6.81 -0.68
C GLU A 57 7.46 6.75 0.78
N PRO A 58 7.35 5.59 1.46
CA PRO A 58 8.10 5.38 2.69
C PRO A 58 9.58 5.63 2.39
N ASN A 59 10.17 6.66 2.99
CA ASN A 59 11.58 7.01 2.77
C ASN A 59 12.47 5.85 3.24
N LEU A 60 12.87 4.99 2.29
CA LEU A 60 13.86 3.93 2.50
C LEU A 60 15.30 4.42 2.23
N ARG A 61 15.48 5.68 1.82
CA ARG A 61 16.77 6.26 1.39
C ARG A 61 17.77 6.56 2.53
N THR A 62 17.47 6.21 3.77
CA THR A 62 18.33 6.49 4.93
C THR A 62 18.87 5.25 5.62
N ALA A 63 19.05 4.14 4.89
CA ALA A 63 19.83 2.99 5.35
C ALA A 63 21.14 2.89 4.58
#